data_AF-A0A1N6MBA2-F1
#
_entry.id   AF-A0A1N6MBA2-F1
#
_cell.length_a   1.000
_cell.length_b   1.000
_cell.length_c   1.000
_cell.angle_alpha   90.00
_cell.angle_beta   90.00
_cell.angle_gamma   90.00
#
_symmetry.space_group_name_H-M   'P 1'
#
loop_
_entity.id
_entity.type
_entity.pdbx_description
1 polymer ?
#
loop_
_entity_poly.entity_id
_entity_poly.type
_entity_poly.pdbx_seq_one_letter_code
_entity_poly.pdbx_strand_id
1 'polypeptide(L)'
;MMRLGSLAVQAAVSYGVGLSAQFSITFHRGALYVIAAAKLVCGPGASGKVTIALDALNVDRFIQCLLAMLNESGFKRIEAFGEVDEQGRNEDFEELNRRLTLAVALGLTLGEVLLLPAKALSFIHKDGLQEDYAPLIAKNILDKTKANRNQSWVTNLPPETLCHLLDCLSNQNEAGWFENKAEERVRQSQEVDKALAIVQILEWISPGRGASEADIEKKRRQFEKTLIRMGGNYESARLPMEQWRRFSQSWMRLAEFIRTIPSIREREVEIKRGKSFFISYSKVLCGNMKRYHYVAEERTDAIAHFVDGEYDYLTIRVAKDGDKPQVIEDRKRLEQTIKETEDKGYLWNKTTYTPWKEQSWTL
;
A
#
# COMPACT_ATOMS: atom_id res chain seq x y z
N MET A 1 -16.96 30.09 16.40
CA MET A 1 -17.33 28.71 16.80
C MET A 1 -17.61 27.92 15.53
N MET A 2 -16.71 27.01 15.12
CA MET A 2 -16.91 26.17 13.92
C MET A 2 -17.72 24.92 14.29
N ARG A 3 -18.78 24.62 13.52
CA ARG A 3 -19.61 23.42 13.67
C ARG A 3 -18.88 22.23 13.05
N LEU A 4 -18.52 21.23 13.85
CA LEU A 4 -17.86 20.01 13.37
C LEU A 4 -18.82 19.06 12.64
N GLY A 5 -20.12 19.17 12.89
CA GLY A 5 -21.10 18.17 12.50
C GLY A 5 -22.44 18.26 13.24
N SER A 6 -23.35 17.33 12.95
CA SER A 6 -24.57 17.14 13.75
C SER A 6 -24.32 16.12 14.86
N LEU A 7 -24.72 16.47 16.08
CA LEU A 7 -24.54 15.66 17.28
C LEU A 7 -25.83 14.90 17.60
N ALA A 8 -25.76 13.58 17.68
CA ALA A 8 -26.82 12.75 18.25
C ALA A 8 -26.32 12.16 19.59
N VAL A 9 -27.07 12.40 20.66
CA VAL A 9 -26.75 11.89 22.01
C VAL A 9 -27.86 10.95 22.44
N GLN A 10 -27.50 9.74 22.85
CA GLN A 10 -28.39 8.78 23.47
C GLN A 10 -27.89 8.48 24.89
N ALA A 11 -28.81 8.58 25.85
CA ALA A 11 -28.57 8.20 27.24
C ALA A 11 -29.59 7.14 27.64
N ALA A 12 -29.14 6.08 28.31
CA ALA A 12 -30.01 5.03 28.82
C ALA A 12 -29.57 4.58 30.22
N VAL A 13 -30.55 4.13 31.00
CA VAL A 13 -30.35 3.56 32.35
C VAL A 13 -30.55 2.05 32.24
N SER A 14 -29.62 1.26 32.76
CA SER A 14 -29.66 -0.21 32.69
C SER A 14 -29.21 -0.81 34.02
N TYR A 15 -29.62 -2.05 34.34
CA TYR A 15 -29.24 -2.71 35.59
C TYR A 15 -28.39 -3.97 35.33
N GLY A 16 -27.26 -4.12 36.02
CA GLY A 16 -26.32 -5.22 35.80
C GLY A 16 -24.88 -4.92 36.24
N VAL A 17 -23.94 -5.79 35.84
CA VAL A 17 -22.50 -5.61 36.06
C VAL A 17 -21.79 -5.70 34.72
N GLY A 18 -21.08 -4.65 34.31
CA GLY A 18 -20.32 -4.62 33.06
C GLY A 18 -19.78 -3.24 32.72
N LEU A 19 -18.56 -3.19 32.22
CA LEU A 19 -17.90 -2.00 31.68
C LEU A 19 -17.63 -2.23 30.19
N SER A 20 -18.08 -1.32 29.33
CA SER A 20 -17.74 -1.34 27.91
C SER A 20 -17.53 0.08 27.39
N ALA A 21 -16.43 0.29 26.68
CA ALA A 21 -16.18 1.49 25.91
C ALA A 21 -16.01 1.10 24.43
N GLN A 22 -16.62 1.88 23.54
CA GLN A 22 -16.55 1.68 22.11
C GLN A 22 -16.21 3.02 21.45
N PHE A 23 -15.25 3.00 20.55
CA PHE A 23 -14.97 4.10 19.64
C PHE A 23 -15.02 3.52 18.23
N SER A 24 -15.87 4.04 17.35
CA SER A 24 -15.96 3.59 15.97
C SER A 24 -16.15 4.71 14.95
N ILE A 25 -15.70 4.48 13.73
CA ILE A 25 -15.76 5.37 12.58
C ILE A 25 -16.47 4.59 11.48
N THR A 26 -17.59 5.12 11.00
CA THR A 26 -18.49 4.41 10.08
C THR A 26 -18.94 5.31 8.94
N PHE A 27 -19.20 4.71 7.77
CA PHE A 27 -19.75 5.43 6.62
C PHE A 27 -21.23 5.12 6.45
N HIS A 28 -22.09 6.14 6.50
CA HIS A 28 -23.52 5.93 6.30
C HIS A 28 -24.13 7.06 5.44
N ARG A 29 -24.84 6.69 4.36
CA ARG A 29 -25.55 7.63 3.46
C ARG A 29 -24.69 8.83 2.99
N GLY A 30 -23.44 8.61 2.65
CA GLY A 30 -22.53 9.65 2.12
C GLY A 30 -21.82 10.50 3.18
N ALA A 31 -22.15 10.36 4.47
CA ALA A 31 -21.48 11.06 5.56
C ALA A 31 -20.59 10.13 6.39
N LEU A 32 -19.54 10.71 6.98
CA LEU A 32 -18.64 10.04 7.91
C LEU A 32 -19.14 10.26 9.34
N TYR A 33 -19.30 9.19 10.11
CA TYR A 33 -19.75 9.24 11.49
C TYR A 33 -18.66 8.79 12.44
N VAL A 34 -18.46 9.55 13.51
CA VAL A 34 -17.64 9.16 14.65
C VAL A 34 -18.58 8.82 15.80
N ILE A 35 -18.47 7.60 16.30
CA ILE A 35 -19.29 7.05 17.37
C ILE A 35 -18.38 6.82 18.58
N ALA A 36 -18.73 7.41 19.71
CA ALA A 36 -18.12 7.13 21.00
C ALA A 36 -19.24 6.67 21.95
N ALA A 37 -19.16 5.44 22.44
CA ALA A 37 -20.11 4.89 23.41
C ALA A 37 -19.38 4.41 24.65
N ALA A 38 -19.94 4.69 25.82
CA ALA A 38 -19.46 4.19 27.09
C ALA A 38 -20.66 3.69 27.90
N LYS A 39 -20.52 2.50 28.48
CA LYS A 39 -21.51 1.89 29.35
C LYS A 39 -20.80 1.41 30.61
N LEU A 40 -21.27 1.90 31.75
CA LEU A 40 -20.82 1.50 33.06
C LEU A 40 -22.05 0.99 33.82
N VAL A 41 -22.03 -0.29 34.18
CA VAL A 41 -23.09 -0.93 34.95
C VAL A 41 -22.47 -1.60 36.16
N CYS A 42 -22.84 -1.13 37.35
CA CYS A 42 -22.56 -1.76 38.64
C CYS A 42 -23.81 -1.52 39.51
N GLY A 43 -24.85 -2.35 39.35
CA GLY A 43 -26.20 -2.04 39.86
C GLY A 43 -26.94 -1.11 38.88
N PRO A 44 -27.60 -0.01 39.31
CA PRO A 44 -28.14 0.98 38.37
C PRO A 44 -26.98 1.65 37.61
N GLY A 45 -26.84 1.29 36.34
CA GLY A 45 -25.81 1.78 35.43
C GLY A 45 -26.32 2.83 34.46
N ALA A 46 -25.39 3.67 34.01
CA ALA A 46 -25.61 4.66 32.97
C ALA A 46 -24.86 4.23 31.71
N SER A 47 -25.51 4.35 30.56
CA SER A 47 -24.84 4.29 29.27
C SER A 47 -25.05 5.57 28.49
N GLY A 48 -23.98 6.07 27.88
CA GLY A 48 -23.98 7.21 26.99
C GLY A 48 -23.42 6.81 25.64
N LYS A 49 -24.11 7.19 24.56
CA LYS A 49 -23.62 7.06 23.19
C LYS A 49 -23.69 8.43 22.52
N VAL A 50 -22.56 8.86 21.99
CA VAL A 50 -22.42 10.08 21.20
C VAL A 50 -22.10 9.67 19.78
N THR A 51 -22.84 10.22 18.83
CA THR A 51 -22.59 10.05 17.40
C THR A 51 -22.48 11.42 16.76
N ILE A 52 -21.32 11.67 16.16
CA ILE A 52 -21.00 12.93 15.48
C ILE A 52 -20.97 12.64 13.99
N ALA A 53 -21.94 13.16 13.25
CA ALA A 53 -21.89 13.14 11.78
C ALA A 53 -21.02 14.30 11.33
N LEU A 54 -19.86 14.03 10.74
CA LEU A 54 -18.91 15.06 10.36
C LEU A 54 -19.40 15.83 9.14
N ASP A 55 -19.28 17.16 9.20
CA ASP A 55 -19.55 18.04 8.07
C ASP A 55 -18.48 17.83 6.98
N ALA A 56 -18.88 17.74 5.72
CA ALA A 56 -18.00 17.53 4.57
C ALA A 56 -16.91 18.62 4.47
N LEU A 57 -17.20 19.85 4.91
CA LEU A 57 -16.24 20.95 4.95
C LEU A 57 -15.13 20.78 6.00
N ASN A 58 -15.36 19.95 7.02
CA ASN A 58 -14.43 19.73 8.13
C ASN A 58 -13.86 18.30 8.17
N VAL A 59 -14.43 17.38 7.38
CA VAL A 59 -13.98 15.99 7.22
C VAL A 59 -12.49 15.90 6.88
N ASP A 60 -11.99 16.79 6.01
CA ASP A 60 -10.61 16.70 5.54
C ASP A 60 -9.60 16.89 6.67
N ARG A 61 -9.87 17.82 7.61
CA ARG A 61 -9.02 18.03 8.78
C ARG A 61 -9.07 16.84 9.73
N PHE A 62 -10.27 16.31 9.97
CA PHE A 62 -10.44 15.13 10.81
C PHE A 62 -9.70 13.91 10.23
N ILE A 63 -9.85 13.68 8.92
CA ILE A 63 -9.21 12.54 8.25
C ILE A 63 -7.70 12.71 8.16
N GLN A 64 -7.19 13.92 7.93
CA GLN A 64 -5.74 14.17 8.02
C GLN A 64 -5.19 13.82 9.40
N CYS A 65 -5.88 14.22 10.48
CA CYS A 65 -5.51 13.84 11.84
C CYS A 65 -5.60 12.33 12.05
N LEU A 66 -6.66 11.68 11.58
CA LEU A 66 -6.84 10.23 11.69
C LEU A 66 -5.76 9.45 10.94
N LEU A 67 -5.43 9.86 9.71
CA LEU A 67 -4.37 9.30 8.91
C LEU A 67 -2.99 9.53 9.54
N ALA A 68 -2.76 10.70 10.13
CA ALA A 68 -1.54 10.97 10.90
C ALA A 68 -1.41 10.04 12.11
N MET A 69 -2.48 9.84 12.89
CA MET A 69 -2.52 8.91 14.02
C MET A 69 -2.34 7.45 13.57
N LEU A 70 -3.00 7.04 12.48
CA LEU A 70 -2.81 5.73 11.85
C LEU A 70 -1.35 5.51 11.49
N ASN A 71 -0.74 6.51 10.84
CA ASN A 71 0.66 6.47 10.46
C ASN A 71 1.56 6.39 11.71
N GLU A 72 1.31 7.17 12.77
CA GLU A 72 2.04 7.11 14.05
C GLU A 72 1.96 5.74 14.73
N SER A 73 0.79 5.08 14.69
CA SER A 73 0.63 3.72 15.20
C SER A 73 1.38 2.65 14.36
N GLY A 74 1.96 3.04 13.22
CA GLY A 74 2.54 2.16 12.23
C GLY A 74 1.49 1.33 11.50
N PHE A 75 0.29 1.90 11.29
CA PHE A 75 -0.88 1.25 10.72
C PHE A 75 -1.21 -0.06 11.43
N LYS A 76 -1.09 -0.10 12.77
CA LYS A 76 -1.71 -1.18 13.54
C LYS A 76 -3.22 -1.01 13.38
N ARG A 77 -3.95 -2.11 13.15
CA ARG A 77 -5.40 -2.10 12.96
C ARG A 77 -6.01 -1.27 14.08
N ILE A 78 -6.58 -0.11 13.76
CA ILE A 78 -7.29 0.67 14.78
C ILE A 78 -8.64 -0.02 14.92
N GLU A 79 -8.93 -0.51 16.12
CA GLU A 79 -10.24 -1.03 16.54
C GLU A 79 -11.39 0.00 16.35
N ALA A 80 -11.04 1.21 15.91
CA ALA A 80 -11.94 2.29 15.57
C ALA A 80 -12.67 2.12 14.23
N PHE A 81 -12.21 1.30 13.30
CA PHE A 81 -12.99 1.05 12.07
C PHE A 81 -13.67 -0.28 12.23
N GLY A 82 -15.01 -0.29 12.34
CA GLY A 82 -15.90 -1.46 12.28
C GLY A 82 -15.56 -2.70 13.13
N GLU A 83 -16.51 -3.61 13.26
CA GLU A 83 -16.16 -5.00 13.62
C GLU A 83 -15.67 -5.73 12.37
N VAL A 84 -14.91 -6.80 12.60
CA VAL A 84 -14.39 -7.65 11.52
C VAL A 84 -15.45 -8.71 11.24
N ASP A 85 -15.81 -8.92 9.97
CA ASP A 85 -16.69 -10.02 9.60
C ASP A 85 -16.02 -11.38 9.86
N GLU A 86 -16.80 -12.47 9.80
CA GLU A 86 -16.30 -13.84 10.01
C GLU A 86 -15.16 -14.23 9.03
N GLN A 87 -15.00 -13.46 7.94
CA GLN A 87 -14.01 -13.63 6.90
C GLN A 87 -12.79 -12.70 7.05
N GLY A 88 -12.70 -11.90 8.13
CA GLY A 88 -11.55 -11.03 8.38
C GLY A 88 -11.67 -9.61 7.77
N ARG A 89 -12.77 -9.30 7.08
CA ARG A 89 -12.94 -8.03 6.35
C ARG A 89 -13.58 -6.96 7.21
N ASN A 90 -13.36 -5.71 6.82
CA ASN A 90 -13.87 -4.54 7.53
C ASN A 90 -14.45 -3.56 6.52
N GLU A 91 -15.77 -3.60 6.35
CA GLU A 91 -16.47 -2.85 5.30
C GLU A 91 -16.27 -1.33 5.42
N ASP A 92 -16.26 -0.79 6.65
CA ASP A 92 -16.05 0.65 6.89
C ASP A 92 -14.65 1.11 6.48
N PHE A 93 -13.64 0.28 6.72
CA PHE A 93 -12.28 0.56 6.32
C PHE A 93 -12.06 0.38 4.81
N GLU A 94 -12.71 -0.62 4.20
CA GLU A 94 -12.70 -0.79 2.74
C GLU A 94 -13.36 0.39 2.03
N GLU A 95 -14.47 0.88 2.55
CA GLU A 95 -15.16 2.06 2.01
C GLU A 95 -14.33 3.34 2.18
N LEU A 96 -13.59 3.49 3.30
CA LEU A 96 -12.60 4.57 3.44
C LEU A 96 -11.55 4.50 2.33
N ASN A 97 -10.91 3.34 2.17
CA ASN A 97 -9.86 3.14 1.18
C ASN A 97 -10.37 3.43 -0.24
N ARG A 98 -11.58 2.98 -0.56
CA ARG A 98 -12.24 3.25 -1.84
C ARG A 98 -12.42 4.75 -2.08
N ARG A 99 -12.91 5.50 -1.10
CA ARG A 99 -13.12 6.95 -1.22
C ARG A 99 -11.81 7.71 -1.30
N LEU A 100 -10.78 7.27 -0.60
CA LEU A 100 -9.43 7.83 -0.72
C LEU A 100 -8.84 7.59 -2.11
N THR A 101 -8.93 6.37 -2.65
CA THR A 101 -8.52 6.05 -4.03
C THR A 101 -9.22 6.96 -5.03
N LEU A 102 -10.53 7.17 -4.85
CA LEU A 102 -11.29 8.04 -5.73
C LEU A 102 -10.88 9.52 -5.61
N ALA A 103 -10.57 9.98 -4.41
CA ALA A 103 -10.06 11.33 -4.19
C ALA A 103 -8.78 11.56 -4.98
N VAL A 104 -7.88 10.56 -5.00
CA VAL A 104 -6.66 10.60 -5.82
C VAL A 104 -7.00 10.68 -7.31
N ALA A 105 -7.87 9.77 -7.75
CA ALA A 105 -8.20 9.61 -9.16
C ALA A 105 -8.84 10.86 -9.76
N LEU A 106 -9.64 11.58 -8.97
CA LEU A 106 -10.30 12.81 -9.39
C LEU A 106 -9.50 14.08 -9.03
N GLY A 107 -8.42 13.95 -8.24
CA GLY A 107 -7.68 15.09 -7.71
C GLY A 107 -8.53 15.96 -6.78
N LEU A 108 -9.41 15.31 -6.01
CA LEU A 108 -10.33 15.89 -5.04
C LEU A 108 -9.85 15.65 -3.60
N THR A 109 -10.40 16.36 -2.63
CA THR A 109 -10.28 15.97 -1.22
C THR A 109 -11.28 14.87 -0.89
N LEU A 110 -11.10 14.22 0.27
CA LEU A 110 -12.09 13.24 0.71
C LEU A 110 -13.45 13.92 0.96
N GLY A 111 -13.47 15.10 1.58
CA GLY A 111 -14.69 15.89 1.78
C GLY A 111 -15.43 16.18 0.47
N GLU A 112 -14.70 16.56 -0.59
CA GLU A 112 -15.27 16.74 -1.93
C GLU A 112 -15.82 15.42 -2.52
N VAL A 113 -15.13 14.29 -2.32
CA VAL A 113 -15.62 12.96 -2.73
C VAL A 113 -16.88 12.56 -1.97
N LEU A 114 -17.00 12.89 -0.69
CA LEU A 114 -18.20 12.61 0.11
C LEU A 114 -19.45 13.35 -0.41
N LEU A 115 -19.25 14.48 -1.08
CA LEU A 115 -20.33 15.26 -1.69
C LEU A 115 -20.77 14.71 -3.05
N LEU A 116 -20.05 13.74 -3.63
CA LEU A 116 -20.41 13.17 -4.91
C LEU A 116 -21.72 12.37 -4.82
N PRO A 117 -22.63 12.52 -5.79
CA PRO A 117 -23.86 11.74 -5.84
C PRO A 117 -23.54 10.24 -5.90
N ALA A 118 -24.30 9.42 -5.16
CA ALA A 118 -24.12 7.96 -5.13
C ALA A 118 -24.12 7.30 -6.53
N LYS A 119 -24.88 7.87 -7.49
CA LYS A 119 -24.90 7.41 -8.89
C LYS A 119 -23.56 7.65 -9.61
N ALA A 120 -22.88 8.75 -9.33
CA ALA A 120 -21.55 9.03 -9.86
C ALA A 120 -20.52 8.06 -9.27
N LEU A 121 -20.61 7.80 -7.96
CA LEU A 121 -19.76 6.82 -7.28
C LEU A 121 -19.97 5.38 -7.77
N SER A 122 -21.21 5.01 -8.13
CA SER A 122 -21.53 3.68 -8.66
C SER A 122 -21.15 3.51 -10.13
N PHE A 123 -21.21 4.57 -10.94
CA PHE A 123 -20.75 4.56 -12.33
C PHE A 123 -19.24 4.37 -12.39
N ILE A 124 -18.54 5.04 -11.48
CA ILE A 124 -17.11 4.80 -11.28
C ILE A 124 -16.88 3.35 -10.85
N HIS A 125 -17.81 2.73 -10.12
CA HIS A 125 -17.64 1.37 -9.59
C HIS A 125 -17.84 0.21 -10.58
N LYS A 126 -18.80 0.34 -11.52
CA LYS A 126 -19.38 -0.84 -12.17
C LYS A 126 -18.66 -1.34 -13.42
N ASP A 127 -17.94 -0.48 -14.15
CA ASP A 127 -17.56 -0.82 -15.54
C ASP A 127 -16.12 -0.47 -15.99
N GLY A 128 -15.20 0.04 -15.14
CA GLY A 128 -13.87 0.49 -15.65
C GLY A 128 -12.71 0.72 -14.66
N LEU A 129 -12.69 0.04 -13.51
CA LEU A 129 -11.97 0.56 -12.31
C LEU A 129 -10.49 0.20 -12.10
N GLN A 130 -9.78 -0.34 -13.08
CA GLN A 130 -8.31 -0.47 -12.95
C GLN A 130 -7.54 0.10 -14.13
N GLU A 131 -8.03 -0.02 -15.37
CA GLU A 131 -7.29 0.42 -16.56
C GLU A 131 -7.57 1.89 -16.92
N ASP A 132 -8.84 2.34 -16.88
CA ASP A 132 -9.22 3.68 -17.34
C ASP A 132 -8.82 4.80 -16.37
N TYR A 133 -8.65 4.50 -15.09
CA TYR A 133 -8.30 5.50 -14.07
C TYR A 133 -6.79 5.71 -13.93
N ALA A 134 -5.96 4.75 -14.32
CA ALA A 134 -4.51 4.86 -14.13
C ALA A 134 -3.93 6.12 -14.83
N PRO A 135 -4.33 6.46 -16.08
CA PRO A 135 -3.91 7.72 -16.71
C PRO A 135 -4.41 8.97 -15.98
N LEU A 136 -5.65 8.96 -15.44
CA LEU A 136 -6.21 10.09 -14.69
C LEU A 136 -5.52 10.29 -13.34
N ILE A 137 -5.26 9.20 -12.61
CA ILE A 137 -4.48 9.18 -11.37
C ILE A 137 -3.09 9.75 -11.65
N ALA A 138 -2.42 9.25 -12.69
CA ALA A 138 -1.09 9.71 -13.07
C ALA A 138 -1.08 11.22 -13.37
N LYS A 139 -2.03 11.69 -14.19
CA LYS A 139 -2.18 13.11 -14.50
C LYS A 139 -2.37 13.98 -13.26
N ASN A 140 -3.23 13.55 -12.33
CA ASN A 140 -3.49 14.31 -11.10
C ASN A 140 -2.30 14.31 -10.14
N ILE A 141 -1.55 13.21 -10.04
CA ILE A 141 -0.33 13.13 -9.22
C ILE A 141 0.76 14.06 -9.79
N LEU A 142 0.91 14.09 -11.12
CA LEU A 142 1.92 14.89 -11.80
C LEU A 142 1.53 16.38 -11.97
N ASP A 143 0.29 16.75 -11.64
CA ASP A 143 -0.19 18.12 -11.73
C ASP A 143 0.50 19.01 -10.68
N LYS A 144 1.44 19.83 -11.13
CA LYS A 144 2.21 20.77 -10.31
C LYS A 144 1.34 21.79 -9.57
N THR A 145 0.17 22.13 -10.10
CA THR A 145 -0.75 23.08 -9.45
C THR A 145 -1.38 22.49 -8.18
N LYS A 146 -1.47 21.16 -8.12
CA LYS A 146 -2.04 20.41 -7.00
C LYS A 146 -0.99 19.68 -6.16
N ALA A 147 0.30 19.75 -6.51
CA ALA A 147 1.36 18.96 -5.90
C ALA A 147 1.41 19.07 -4.36
N ASN A 148 1.41 20.28 -3.79
CA ASN A 148 1.45 20.46 -2.33
C ASN A 148 0.22 19.86 -1.64
N ARG A 149 -0.96 20.06 -2.23
CA ARG A 149 -2.22 19.50 -1.75
C ARG A 149 -2.14 17.97 -1.81
N ASN A 150 -1.77 17.42 -2.95
CA ASN A 150 -1.66 15.99 -3.20
C ASN A 150 -0.65 15.30 -2.29
N GLN A 151 0.54 15.86 -2.17
CA GLN A 151 1.57 15.39 -1.26
C GLN A 151 1.06 15.30 0.18
N SER A 152 0.43 16.38 0.70
CA SER A 152 0.01 16.46 2.11
C SER A 152 -0.90 15.30 2.54
N TRP A 153 -1.75 14.80 1.64
CA TRP A 153 -2.63 13.68 1.94
C TRP A 153 -2.08 12.33 1.47
N VAL A 154 -1.31 12.24 0.36
CA VAL A 154 -0.67 10.99 -0.10
C VAL A 154 0.36 10.47 0.90
N THR A 155 1.16 11.37 1.49
CA THR A 155 2.22 11.00 2.45
C THR A 155 1.72 10.17 3.64
N ASN A 156 0.44 10.32 4.02
CA ASN A 156 -0.15 9.65 5.18
C ASN A 156 -1.19 8.59 4.81
N LEU A 157 -1.30 8.21 3.53
CA LEU A 157 -2.25 7.20 3.11
C LEU A 157 -2.00 5.84 3.79
N PRO A 158 -3.06 5.08 4.10
CA PRO A 158 -2.92 3.72 4.57
C PRO A 158 -2.21 2.84 3.52
N PRO A 159 -1.43 1.83 3.94
CA PRO A 159 -0.81 0.86 3.04
C PRO A 159 -1.79 0.20 2.07
N GLU A 160 -3.06 0.04 2.47
CA GLU A 160 -4.15 -0.49 1.65
C GLU A 160 -4.48 0.45 0.49
N THR A 161 -4.67 1.74 0.75
CA THR A 161 -4.91 2.72 -0.31
C THR A 161 -3.68 2.85 -1.22
N LEU A 162 -2.48 2.95 -0.64
CA LEU A 162 -1.24 3.02 -1.42
C LEU A 162 -1.06 1.79 -2.32
N CYS A 163 -1.42 0.61 -1.82
CA CYS A 163 -1.37 -0.64 -2.57
C CYS A 163 -2.26 -0.54 -3.81
N HIS A 164 -3.52 -0.12 -3.66
CA HIS A 164 -4.43 0.02 -4.79
C HIS A 164 -3.93 1.04 -5.83
N LEU A 165 -3.32 2.15 -5.39
CA LEU A 165 -2.76 3.14 -6.29
C LEU A 165 -1.57 2.59 -7.08
N LEU A 166 -0.62 1.96 -6.40
CA LEU A 166 0.56 1.39 -7.05
C LEU A 166 0.20 0.22 -7.96
N ASP A 167 -0.73 -0.64 -7.54
CA ASP A 167 -1.26 -1.75 -8.34
C ASP A 167 -1.89 -1.23 -9.64
N CYS A 168 -2.82 -0.27 -9.54
CA CYS A 168 -3.48 0.36 -10.68
C CYS A 168 -2.48 1.06 -11.63
N LEU A 169 -1.52 1.81 -11.10
CA LEU A 169 -0.50 2.49 -11.92
C LEU A 169 0.48 1.52 -12.59
N SER A 170 0.68 0.33 -12.02
CA SER A 170 1.62 -0.68 -12.53
C SER A 170 1.02 -1.66 -13.54
N ASN A 171 -0.28 -1.56 -13.82
CA ASN A 171 -0.92 -2.31 -14.90
C ASN A 171 -0.52 -1.70 -16.24
N GLN A 172 -0.10 -2.51 -17.20
CA GLN A 172 0.20 -2.05 -18.56
C GLN A 172 -1.09 -1.95 -19.37
N ASN A 173 -1.23 -0.88 -20.17
CA ASN A 173 -2.33 -0.78 -21.11
C ASN A 173 -2.02 -1.68 -22.31
N GLU A 174 -2.95 -2.60 -22.62
CA GLU A 174 -2.82 -3.48 -23.77
C GLU A 174 -2.92 -2.70 -25.09
N ALA A 175 -2.17 -3.12 -26.10
CA ALA A 175 -2.26 -2.54 -27.42
C ALA A 175 -3.55 -3.02 -28.11
N GLY A 176 -4.34 -2.08 -28.64
CA GLY A 176 -5.50 -2.41 -29.43
C GLY A 176 -5.12 -3.14 -30.72
N TRP A 177 -5.92 -4.13 -31.13
CA TRP A 177 -5.65 -4.93 -32.35
C TRP A 177 -5.58 -4.11 -33.64
N PHE A 178 -6.18 -2.91 -33.65
CA PHE A 178 -6.16 -1.97 -34.77
C PHE A 178 -5.64 -0.58 -34.34
N GLU A 179 -4.75 -0.54 -33.36
CA GLU A 179 -4.18 0.71 -32.83
C GLU A 179 -3.43 1.48 -33.94
N ASN A 180 -3.79 2.75 -34.14
CA ASN A 180 -3.06 3.61 -35.06
C ASN A 180 -1.85 4.28 -34.37
N LYS A 181 -0.93 4.86 -35.15
CA LYS A 181 0.29 5.50 -34.61
C LYS A 181 0.04 6.65 -33.62
N ALA A 182 -1.11 7.33 -33.72
CA ALA A 182 -1.44 8.40 -32.79
C ALA A 182 -1.91 7.82 -31.45
N GLU A 183 -2.77 6.79 -31.49
CA GLU A 183 -3.21 6.03 -30.32
C GLU A 183 -2.04 5.36 -29.60
N GLU A 184 -1.12 4.73 -30.35
CA GLU A 184 0.10 4.12 -29.80
C GLU A 184 0.94 5.15 -29.04
N ARG A 185 1.14 6.35 -29.60
CA ARG A 185 1.88 7.43 -28.92
C ARG A 185 1.19 7.89 -27.64
N VAL A 186 -0.15 8.02 -27.67
CA VAL A 186 -0.93 8.40 -26.49
C VAL A 186 -0.78 7.33 -25.40
N ARG A 187 -0.94 6.05 -25.74
CA ARG A 187 -0.77 4.92 -24.82
C ARG A 187 0.64 4.90 -24.23
N GLN A 188 1.68 4.99 -25.07
CA GLN A 188 3.07 5.03 -24.59
C GLN A 188 3.32 6.23 -23.67
N SER A 189 2.78 7.41 -23.99
CA SER A 189 2.90 8.58 -23.12
C SER A 189 2.20 8.37 -21.77
N GLN A 190 1.04 7.69 -21.76
CA GLN A 190 0.35 7.33 -20.52
C GLN A 190 1.16 6.35 -19.68
N GLU A 191 1.85 5.37 -20.29
CA GLU A 191 2.76 4.46 -19.57
C GLU A 191 3.90 5.23 -18.88
N VAL A 192 4.48 6.21 -19.57
CA VAL A 192 5.50 7.08 -18.98
C VAL A 192 4.93 7.89 -17.82
N ASP A 193 3.73 8.47 -17.97
CA ASP A 193 3.08 9.24 -16.91
C ASP A 193 2.77 8.39 -15.68
N LYS A 194 2.25 7.16 -15.87
CA LYS A 194 2.02 6.21 -14.77
C LYS A 194 3.30 5.89 -14.02
N ALA A 195 4.39 5.64 -14.73
CA ALA A 195 5.67 5.36 -14.11
C ALA A 195 6.23 6.57 -13.32
N LEU A 196 6.14 7.77 -13.88
CA LEU A 196 6.54 8.99 -13.18
C LEU A 196 5.65 9.26 -11.96
N ALA A 197 4.36 8.94 -12.04
CA ALA A 197 3.45 9.04 -10.90
C ALA A 197 3.80 8.05 -9.78
N ILE A 198 4.19 6.81 -10.11
CA ILE A 198 4.74 5.86 -9.13
C ILE A 198 5.97 6.49 -8.44
N VAL A 199 6.93 7.01 -9.21
CA VAL A 199 8.14 7.66 -8.67
C VAL A 199 7.78 8.84 -7.76
N GLN A 200 6.79 9.66 -8.15
CA GLN A 200 6.31 10.78 -7.35
C GLN A 200 5.66 10.34 -6.03
N ILE A 201 4.88 9.25 -6.04
CA ILE A 201 4.34 8.64 -4.80
C ILE A 201 5.49 8.20 -3.91
N LEU A 202 6.50 7.50 -4.45
CA LEU A 202 7.66 7.04 -3.69
C LEU A 202 8.44 8.20 -3.07
N GLU A 203 8.56 9.32 -3.79
CA GLU A 203 9.14 10.56 -3.25
C GLU A 203 8.32 11.07 -2.05
N TRP A 204 6.99 11.16 -2.18
CA TRP A 204 6.12 11.70 -1.13
C TRP A 204 6.05 10.84 0.13
N ILE A 205 6.22 9.52 0.01
CA ILE A 205 6.27 8.62 1.16
C ILE A 205 7.70 8.41 1.68
N SER A 206 8.72 8.90 0.97
CA SER A 206 10.11 8.83 1.44
C SER A 206 10.35 9.77 2.64
N PRO A 207 11.27 9.41 3.55
CA PRO A 207 11.63 10.29 4.65
C PRO A 207 12.24 11.60 4.12
N GLY A 208 11.85 12.73 4.73
CA GLY A 208 12.40 14.04 4.42
C GLY A 208 13.87 14.17 4.81
N ARG A 209 14.55 15.20 4.29
CA ARG A 209 15.94 15.50 4.68
C ARG A 209 16.00 15.80 6.18
N GLY A 210 16.88 15.10 6.91
CA GLY A 210 17.04 15.27 8.36
C GLY A 210 15.97 14.57 9.20
N ALA A 211 15.18 13.66 8.60
CA ALA A 211 14.21 12.85 9.34
C ALA A 211 14.88 12.04 10.46
N SER A 212 14.17 11.86 11.57
CA SER A 212 14.62 11.00 12.65
C SER A 212 14.62 9.53 12.23
N GLU A 213 15.41 8.68 12.90
CA GLU A 213 15.40 7.23 12.62
C GLU A 213 14.00 6.61 12.82
N ALA A 214 13.23 7.12 13.79
CA ALA A 214 11.86 6.69 14.02
C ALA A 214 10.95 7.02 12.82
N ASP A 215 11.10 8.20 12.22
CA ASP A 215 10.34 8.59 11.02
C ASP A 215 10.74 7.76 9.80
N ILE A 216 12.05 7.53 9.61
CA ILE A 216 12.57 6.68 8.54
C ILE A 216 11.97 5.27 8.64
N GLU A 217 11.99 4.69 9.84
CA GLU A 217 11.45 3.36 10.08
C GLU A 217 9.94 3.31 9.85
N LYS A 218 9.21 4.34 10.27
CA LYS A 218 7.76 4.48 10.02
C LYS A 218 7.45 4.48 8.53
N LYS A 219 8.22 5.20 7.71
CA LYS A 219 8.07 5.22 6.24
C LYS A 219 8.43 3.89 5.58
N ARG A 220 9.53 3.26 5.99
CA ARG A 220 9.90 1.91 5.53
C ARG A 220 8.81 0.89 5.85
N ARG A 221 8.21 0.97 7.03
CA ARG A 221 7.11 0.08 7.44
C ARG A 221 5.82 0.32 6.67
N GLN A 222 5.49 1.59 6.36
CA GLN A 222 4.37 1.94 5.50
C GLN A 222 4.54 1.28 4.11
N PHE A 223 5.74 1.41 3.53
CA PHE A 223 6.06 0.82 2.23
C PHE A 223 6.10 -0.71 2.26
N GLU A 224 6.71 -1.31 3.29
CA GLU A 224 6.72 -2.76 3.53
C GLU A 224 5.31 -3.34 3.50
N LYS A 225 4.39 -2.77 4.29
CA LYS A 225 2.99 -3.20 4.33
C LYS A 225 2.27 -3.00 3.00
N THR A 226 2.61 -1.92 2.28
CA THR A 226 2.00 -1.61 0.97
C THR A 226 2.34 -2.71 -0.03
N LEU A 227 3.61 -3.09 -0.14
CA LEU A 227 4.07 -4.12 -1.08
C LEU A 227 3.58 -5.52 -0.69
N ILE A 228 3.48 -5.84 0.60
CA ILE A 228 2.88 -7.13 1.02
C ILE A 228 1.42 -7.24 0.55
N ARG A 229 0.67 -6.12 0.62
CA ARG A 229 -0.74 -6.04 0.24
C ARG A 229 -0.98 -6.08 -1.27
N MET A 230 -0.03 -5.59 -2.06
CA MET A 230 -0.09 -5.72 -3.52
C MET A 230 -0.05 -7.19 -3.97
N GLY A 231 0.56 -8.06 -3.18
CA GLY A 231 0.55 -9.51 -3.40
C GLY A 231 -0.70 -10.24 -2.93
N GLY A 232 -1.76 -9.53 -2.52
CA GLY A 232 -3.04 -10.09 -2.06
C GLY A 232 -3.43 -9.69 -0.63
N ASN A 233 -4.55 -10.21 -0.13
CA ASN A 233 -5.09 -9.85 1.18
C ASN A 233 -4.05 -10.08 2.30
N TYR A 234 -3.68 -9.03 3.05
CA TYR A 234 -2.69 -9.12 4.13
C TYR A 234 -3.04 -10.16 5.19
N GLU A 235 -4.33 -10.36 5.47
CA GLU A 235 -4.76 -11.33 6.48
C GLU A 235 -4.55 -12.79 6.06
N SER A 236 -4.36 -13.04 4.76
CA SER A 236 -4.01 -14.38 4.27
C SER A 236 -2.52 -14.67 4.38
N ALA A 237 -1.64 -13.66 4.44
CA ALA A 237 -0.21 -13.84 4.69
C ALA A 237 0.13 -13.72 6.19
N ARG A 238 -0.28 -14.72 6.99
CA ARG A 238 -0.03 -14.71 8.44
C ARG A 238 1.42 -15.02 8.79
N LEU A 239 2.14 -15.73 7.91
CA LEU A 239 3.52 -16.13 8.14
C LEU A 239 4.50 -15.06 7.62
N PRO A 240 5.55 -14.70 8.40
CA PRO A 240 6.59 -13.75 7.96
C PRO A 240 7.21 -14.09 6.60
N MET A 241 7.51 -15.38 6.35
CA MET A 241 8.08 -15.81 5.07
C MET A 241 7.15 -15.52 3.87
N GLU A 242 5.84 -15.72 4.02
CA GLU A 242 4.88 -15.41 2.96
C GLU A 242 4.77 -13.89 2.73
N GLN A 243 4.84 -13.10 3.80
CA GLN A 243 4.88 -11.64 3.71
C GLN A 243 6.10 -11.18 2.91
N TRP A 244 7.29 -11.71 3.21
CA TRP A 244 8.50 -11.32 2.49
C TRP A 244 8.48 -11.75 1.03
N ARG A 245 7.88 -12.89 0.71
CA ARG A 245 7.64 -13.32 -0.68
C ARG A 245 6.75 -12.33 -1.43
N ARG A 246 5.60 -11.95 -0.84
CA ARG A 246 4.68 -10.96 -1.46
C ARG A 246 5.33 -9.61 -1.64
N PHE A 247 6.16 -9.20 -0.68
CA PHE A 247 6.98 -8.00 -0.79
C PHE A 247 7.89 -8.08 -2.03
N SER A 248 8.66 -9.17 -2.18
CA SER A 248 9.53 -9.39 -3.34
C SER A 248 8.76 -9.28 -4.66
N GLN A 249 7.67 -10.05 -4.79
CA GLN A 249 6.87 -10.12 -6.01
C GLN A 249 6.29 -8.76 -6.40
N SER A 250 5.75 -8.03 -5.44
CA SER A 250 5.15 -6.72 -5.70
C SER A 250 6.20 -5.67 -6.05
N TRP A 251 7.36 -5.68 -5.39
CA TRP A 251 8.47 -4.80 -5.77
C TRP A 251 8.97 -5.13 -7.19
N MET A 252 9.11 -6.42 -7.53
CA MET A 252 9.53 -6.82 -8.87
C MET A 252 8.54 -6.39 -9.94
N ARG A 253 7.24 -6.46 -9.68
CA ARG A 253 6.22 -5.95 -10.61
C ARG A 253 6.39 -4.45 -10.88
N LEU A 254 6.63 -3.65 -9.84
CA LEU A 254 6.92 -2.22 -10.00
C LEU A 254 8.23 -1.97 -10.75
N ALA A 255 9.28 -2.71 -10.41
CA ALA A 255 10.58 -2.59 -11.05
C ALA A 255 10.50 -2.94 -12.53
N GLU A 256 9.84 -4.05 -12.86
CA GLU A 256 9.64 -4.51 -14.24
C GLU A 256 8.85 -3.48 -15.05
N PHE A 257 7.73 -2.99 -14.51
CA PHE A 257 6.94 -1.93 -15.14
C PHE A 257 7.79 -0.71 -15.48
N ILE A 258 8.63 -0.24 -14.54
CA ILE A 258 9.51 0.92 -14.74
C ILE A 258 10.65 0.60 -15.70
N ARG A 259 11.16 -0.63 -15.70
CA ARG A 259 12.21 -1.08 -16.60
C ARG A 259 11.73 -1.06 -18.06
N THR A 260 10.51 -1.55 -18.30
CA THR A 260 9.89 -1.73 -19.62
C THR A 260 9.21 -0.48 -20.18
N ILE A 261 9.30 0.67 -19.51
CA ILE A 261 8.73 1.95 -20.02
C ILE A 261 9.20 2.19 -21.47
N PRO A 262 8.27 2.50 -22.40
CA PRO A 262 8.61 2.73 -23.80
C PRO A 262 9.58 3.90 -23.95
N SER A 263 10.58 3.73 -24.82
CA SER A 263 11.54 4.79 -25.13
C SER A 263 10.89 5.82 -26.05
N ILE A 264 10.45 6.94 -25.48
CA ILE A 264 9.90 8.08 -26.23
C ILE A 264 10.98 9.15 -26.33
N ARG A 265 11.40 9.49 -27.56
CA ARG A 265 12.51 10.41 -27.81
C ARG A 265 12.31 11.79 -27.16
N GLU A 266 11.09 12.33 -27.16
CA GLU A 266 10.81 13.62 -26.52
C GLU A 266 10.91 13.59 -24.99
N ARG A 267 10.81 12.40 -24.37
CA ARG A 267 10.75 12.22 -22.91
C ARG A 267 11.90 11.41 -22.33
N GLU A 268 12.94 11.15 -23.13
CA GLU A 268 14.05 10.27 -22.74
C GLU A 268 14.75 10.71 -21.45
N VAL A 269 14.92 12.03 -21.25
CA VAL A 269 15.52 12.60 -20.03
C VAL A 269 14.65 12.36 -18.80
N GLU A 270 13.32 12.52 -18.93
CA GLU A 270 12.36 12.26 -17.85
C GLU A 270 12.36 10.78 -17.48
N ILE A 271 12.35 9.90 -18.48
CA ILE A 271 12.37 8.43 -18.29
C ILE A 271 13.65 8.01 -17.57
N LYS A 272 14.82 8.47 -18.03
CA LYS A 272 16.11 8.18 -17.39
C LYS A 272 16.16 8.67 -15.94
N ARG A 273 15.64 9.88 -15.70
CA ARG A 273 15.56 10.46 -14.35
C ARG A 273 14.59 9.66 -13.47
N GLY A 274 13.42 9.30 -13.98
CA GLY A 274 12.42 8.48 -13.29
C GLY A 274 12.99 7.13 -12.86
N LYS A 275 13.71 6.44 -13.76
CA LYS A 275 14.42 5.19 -13.45
C LYS A 275 15.45 5.38 -12.32
N SER A 276 16.28 6.43 -12.39
CA SER A 276 17.28 6.73 -11.36
C SER A 276 16.64 7.04 -10.00
N PHE A 277 15.58 7.85 -10.00
CA PHE A 277 14.84 8.19 -8.79
C PHE A 277 14.11 7.00 -8.19
N PHE A 278 13.51 6.13 -9.00
CA PHE A 278 12.93 4.87 -8.52
C PHE A 278 13.96 4.03 -7.75
N ILE A 279 15.17 3.89 -8.28
CA ILE A 279 16.27 3.17 -7.62
C ILE A 279 16.65 3.87 -6.31
N SER A 280 16.77 5.19 -6.33
CA SER A 280 17.12 5.99 -5.14
C SER A 280 16.09 5.82 -4.01
N TYR A 281 14.79 6.00 -4.32
CA TYR A 281 13.73 5.84 -3.33
C TYR A 281 13.58 4.38 -2.88
N SER A 282 13.74 3.41 -3.77
CA SER A 282 13.73 1.98 -3.41
C SER A 282 14.83 1.65 -2.41
N LYS A 283 16.06 2.16 -2.60
CA LYS A 283 17.16 1.95 -1.63
C LYS A 283 16.83 2.47 -0.23
N VAL A 284 16.11 3.59 -0.13
CA VAL A 284 15.72 4.19 1.15
C VAL A 284 14.56 3.42 1.78
N LEU A 285 13.48 3.23 1.02
CA LEU A 285 12.22 2.65 1.47
C LEU A 285 12.32 1.14 1.75
N CYS A 286 13.14 0.41 1.00
CA CYS A 286 13.41 -1.01 1.22
C CYS A 286 14.57 -1.25 2.22
N GLY A 287 15.09 -0.21 2.90
CA GLY A 287 16.26 -0.34 3.78
C GLY A 287 16.07 -1.27 4.99
N ASN A 288 14.83 -1.67 5.30
CA ASN A 288 14.46 -2.70 6.28
C ASN A 288 14.48 -4.13 5.72
N MET A 289 14.79 -4.31 4.44
CA MET A 289 14.73 -5.58 3.72
C MET A 289 16.04 -5.82 2.95
N LYS A 290 16.47 -7.08 2.89
CA LYS A 290 17.57 -7.55 2.05
C LYS A 290 17.03 -8.49 0.99
N ARG A 291 17.44 -8.29 -0.26
CA ARG A 291 17.06 -9.13 -1.39
C ARG A 291 18.21 -10.04 -1.80
N TYR A 292 17.89 -11.26 -2.14
CA TYR A 292 18.79 -12.27 -2.67
C TYR A 292 18.22 -12.78 -3.99
N HIS A 293 19.09 -13.01 -4.96
CA HIS A 293 18.73 -13.62 -6.23
C HIS A 293 19.48 -14.94 -6.37
N TYR A 294 18.76 -15.96 -6.83
CA TYR A 294 19.35 -17.24 -7.19
C TYR A 294 20.16 -17.05 -8.49
N VAL A 295 21.45 -17.32 -8.45
CA VAL A 295 22.35 -17.21 -9.59
C VAL A 295 22.90 -18.58 -9.88
N ALA A 296 22.29 -19.25 -10.85
CA ALA A 296 22.79 -20.50 -11.40
C ALA A 296 24.20 -20.31 -12.01
N GLU A 297 25.13 -21.21 -11.71
CA GLU A 297 26.45 -21.22 -12.37
C GLU A 297 26.35 -21.80 -13.78
N GLU A 298 25.51 -22.83 -13.97
CA GLU A 298 25.28 -23.46 -15.26
C GLU A 298 23.83 -23.33 -15.74
N ARG A 299 23.62 -23.42 -17.06
CA ARG A 299 22.28 -23.38 -17.67
C ARG A 299 21.41 -24.56 -17.21
N THR A 300 22.01 -25.70 -16.91
CA THR A 300 21.36 -26.90 -16.36
C THR A 300 20.79 -26.64 -14.97
N ASP A 301 21.51 -25.95 -14.10
CA ASP A 301 21.03 -25.56 -12.77
C ASP A 301 19.87 -24.57 -12.83
N ALA A 302 19.92 -23.63 -13.78
CA ALA A 302 18.82 -22.70 -14.02
C ALA A 302 17.55 -23.44 -14.46
N ILE A 303 17.70 -24.48 -15.30
CA ILE A 303 16.58 -25.32 -15.73
C ILE A 303 16.07 -26.17 -14.56
N ALA A 304 16.95 -26.76 -13.74
CA ALA A 304 16.56 -27.54 -12.58
C ALA A 304 15.77 -26.68 -11.57
N HIS A 305 16.31 -25.53 -11.18
CA HIS A 305 15.64 -24.58 -10.28
C HIS A 305 14.28 -24.14 -10.84
N PHE A 306 14.18 -23.88 -12.15
CA PHE A 306 12.90 -23.56 -12.81
C PHE A 306 11.90 -24.72 -12.78
N VAL A 307 12.36 -25.95 -13.06
CA VAL A 307 11.52 -27.17 -13.08
C VAL A 307 11.04 -27.55 -11.68
N ASP A 308 11.88 -27.34 -10.67
CA ASP A 308 11.55 -27.57 -9.26
C ASP A 308 10.58 -26.50 -8.71
N GLY A 309 10.27 -25.46 -9.50
CA GLY A 309 9.36 -24.38 -9.12
C GLY A 309 9.94 -23.50 -8.01
N GLU A 310 11.26 -23.49 -7.87
CA GLU A 310 11.97 -22.72 -6.85
C GLU A 310 11.94 -21.23 -7.16
N TYR A 311 12.11 -20.40 -6.14
CA TYR A 311 11.94 -18.95 -6.26
C TYR A 311 13.21 -18.27 -6.78
N ASP A 312 13.14 -17.47 -7.84
CA ASP A 312 14.35 -16.78 -8.31
C ASP A 312 14.84 -15.70 -7.33
N TYR A 313 13.95 -15.20 -6.47
CA TYR A 313 14.23 -14.13 -5.52
C TYR A 313 13.71 -14.43 -4.11
N LEU A 314 14.57 -14.21 -3.13
CA LEU A 314 14.23 -14.21 -1.71
C LEU A 314 14.42 -12.82 -1.13
N THR A 315 13.54 -12.44 -0.20
CA THR A 315 13.73 -11.24 0.61
C THR A 315 13.65 -11.62 2.07
N ILE A 316 14.51 -11.04 2.90
CA ILE A 316 14.49 -11.21 4.35
C ILE A 316 14.46 -9.84 5.02
N ARG A 317 13.75 -9.74 6.14
CA ARG A 317 13.69 -8.51 6.93
C ARG A 317 14.96 -8.35 7.75
N VAL A 318 15.56 -7.17 7.76
CA VAL A 318 16.75 -6.83 8.56
C VAL A 318 16.44 -7.01 10.05
N ALA A 319 17.41 -7.52 10.82
CA ALA A 319 17.26 -7.78 12.24
C ALA A 319 17.03 -6.52 13.06
N LYS A 320 16.07 -6.59 14.00
CA LYS A 320 15.70 -5.49 14.89
C LYS A 320 15.45 -5.99 16.31
N ASP A 321 15.77 -5.15 17.27
CA ASP A 321 15.46 -5.40 18.68
C ASP A 321 13.94 -5.43 18.89
N GLY A 322 13.46 -6.45 19.60
CA GLY A 322 12.03 -6.66 19.85
C GLY A 322 11.25 -7.32 18.70
N ASP A 323 11.93 -7.86 17.68
CA ASP A 323 11.28 -8.73 16.69
C ASP A 323 10.59 -9.92 17.40
N LYS A 324 9.40 -10.30 16.90
CA LYS A 324 8.66 -11.45 17.44
C LYS A 324 9.46 -12.75 17.27
N PRO A 325 9.34 -13.73 18.18
CA PRO A 325 10.07 -15.00 18.07
C PRO A 325 9.92 -15.68 16.71
N GLN A 326 8.71 -15.70 16.16
CA GLN A 326 8.43 -16.25 14.83
C GLN A 326 9.18 -15.55 13.68
N VAL A 327 9.34 -14.22 13.77
CA VAL A 327 10.11 -13.44 12.77
C VAL A 327 11.60 -13.80 12.84
N ILE A 328 12.11 -14.03 14.05
CA ILE A 328 13.51 -14.44 14.26
C ILE A 328 13.74 -15.85 13.72
N GLU A 329 12.82 -16.77 13.97
CA GLU A 329 12.89 -18.16 13.49
C GLU A 329 12.84 -18.23 11.96
N ASP A 330 11.85 -17.59 11.33
CA ASP A 330 11.73 -17.56 9.86
C ASP A 330 12.95 -16.90 9.20
N ARG A 331 13.50 -15.84 9.81
CA ARG A 331 14.71 -15.19 9.33
C ARG A 331 15.89 -16.15 9.38
N LYS A 332 16.11 -16.82 10.52
CA LYS A 332 17.20 -17.79 10.68
C LYS A 332 17.08 -18.94 9.67
N ARG A 333 15.86 -19.43 9.43
CA ARG A 333 15.61 -20.47 8.43
C ARG A 333 16.04 -20.03 7.04
N LEU A 334 15.65 -18.84 6.59
CA LEU A 334 16.06 -18.32 5.29
C LEU A 334 17.54 -17.97 5.22
N GLU A 335 18.12 -17.43 6.29
CA GLU A 335 19.57 -17.20 6.37
C GLU A 335 20.37 -18.50 6.27
N GLN A 336 19.82 -19.61 6.78
CA GLN A 336 20.39 -20.94 6.61
C GLN A 336 20.30 -21.37 5.14
N THR A 337 19.12 -21.29 4.53
CA THR A 337 18.92 -21.58 3.09
C THR A 337 19.85 -20.75 2.19
N ILE A 338 20.08 -19.47 2.51
CA ILE A 338 20.98 -18.59 1.75
C ILE A 338 22.44 -19.03 1.85
N LYS A 339 22.85 -19.60 3.00
CA LYS A 339 24.23 -20.05 3.26
C LYS A 339 24.46 -21.49 2.83
N GLU A 340 23.39 -22.27 2.64
CA GLU A 340 23.48 -23.65 2.18
C GLU A 340 24.15 -23.69 0.81
N THR A 341 25.08 -24.63 0.67
CA THR A 341 25.72 -24.94 -0.60
C THR A 341 24.88 -26.03 -1.25
N GLU A 342 24.41 -25.79 -2.46
CA GLU A 342 23.63 -26.79 -3.19
C GLU A 342 24.57 -27.80 -3.84
N ASP A 343 24.30 -29.10 -3.67
CA ASP A 343 24.88 -30.18 -4.46
C ASP A 343 23.79 -30.71 -5.41
N LYS A 344 23.80 -30.24 -6.66
CA LYS A 344 22.82 -30.66 -7.69
C LYS A 344 23.08 -32.08 -8.18
N GLY A 345 24.08 -32.78 -7.65
CA GLY A 345 24.27 -34.22 -7.84
C GLY A 345 24.75 -34.62 -9.25
N TYR A 346 24.84 -35.94 -9.45
CA TYR A 346 25.54 -36.56 -10.59
C TYR A 346 24.88 -36.31 -11.97
N LEU A 347 23.61 -35.90 -12.00
CA LEU A 347 22.82 -35.74 -13.24
C LEU A 347 23.08 -34.40 -13.95
N TRP A 348 23.58 -33.38 -13.25
CA TRP A 348 23.61 -31.99 -13.74
C TRP A 348 25.01 -31.37 -13.84
N ASN A 349 26.07 -32.20 -13.72
CA ASN A 349 27.46 -31.82 -13.41
C ASN A 349 27.62 -31.36 -11.95
N LYS A 350 28.65 -31.88 -11.28
CA LYS A 350 28.91 -31.61 -9.86
C LYS A 350 29.51 -30.21 -9.68
N THR A 351 28.69 -29.25 -9.34
CA THR A 351 29.13 -27.96 -8.79
C THR A 351 28.46 -27.76 -7.44
N THR A 352 29.30 -27.60 -6.40
CA THR A 352 28.85 -27.16 -5.09
C THR A 352 29.10 -25.67 -5.01
N TYR A 353 28.05 -24.87 -4.93
CA TYR A 353 28.17 -23.42 -4.86
C TYR A 353 27.09 -22.81 -3.96
N THR A 354 27.32 -21.57 -3.55
CA THR A 354 26.31 -20.75 -2.85
C THR A 354 25.47 -20.05 -3.91
N PRO A 355 24.21 -20.46 -4.13
CA PRO A 355 23.44 -19.96 -5.27
C PRO A 355 22.89 -18.56 -5.01
N TRP A 356 22.69 -18.19 -3.75
CA TRP A 356 22.06 -16.93 -3.36
C TRP A 356 23.07 -15.79 -3.26
N LYS A 357 22.88 -14.77 -4.11
CA LYS A 357 23.69 -13.54 -4.07
C LYS A 357 22.84 -12.36 -3.60
N GLU A 358 23.34 -11.60 -2.62
CA GLU A 358 22.67 -10.38 -2.17
C GLU A 358 22.63 -9.37 -3.33
N GLN A 359 21.45 -8.83 -3.60
CA GLN A 359 21.19 -7.90 -4.70
C GLN A 359 20.75 -6.55 -4.17
N SER A 360 21.31 -5.48 -4.73
CA SER A 360 20.82 -4.13 -4.47
C SER A 360 19.44 -3.91 -5.10
N TRP A 361 18.67 -2.96 -4.57
CA TRP A 361 17.37 -2.56 -5.11
C TRP A 361 17.53 -1.73 -6.39
N THR A 362 17.96 -2.35 -7.48
CA THR A 362 18.20 -1.75 -8.81
C THR A 362 17.33 -2.40 -9.89
N LEU A 363 17.10 -1.66 -10.98
CA LEU A 363 16.35 -2.08 -12.17
C LEU A 363 17.13 -3.02 -13.09
#